data_AF-A0A564VNS6-F1
#
_entry.id   AF-A0A564VNS6-F1
#
_cell.length_a   1.000
_cell.length_b   1.000
_cell.length_c   1.000
_cell.angle_alpha   90.00
_cell.angle_beta   90.00
_cell.angle_gamma   90.00
#
_symmetry.space_group_name_H-M   'P 1'
#
loop_
_entity.id
_entity.type
_entity.pdbx_description
1 polymer ?
#
loop_
_entity_poly.entity_id
_entity_poly.type
_entity_poly.pdbx_seq_one_letter_code
_entity_poly.pdbx_strand_id
1 'polypeptide(L)'
;MAERITTLLQDRLPLDPDRRLKVPAIRPEDDMVTVRRRLGRYLYDSLAKDTDRETLAVGTANMIWPGCEPVDRETDAEIARDLRRTESKTGSPAIALHHPAGRIIIIGLGPHKPMLARIDYRYRLSKRTVDTVSLPSLLAARMIMGHMADPDPEREIRDMLSDDRHTWQYFRTNMDRRFDGICGLVVSCATHGVRLPDPPEPGDAKALLAWTAGAGAIGLDCDDARVKGLLAERLEWVRWTAELRLAAETILRVESDWRMNRDLARRTEAGASATVFEDKKHRDPKHDEAGQASPFAADFDRIEVEDDVDLDLFARLGVEWEALRPVVPVSGARAALRFRYTGRHRADGIYHTGLDAIAIDPRRPVSFGHELMHHLDHTWGPADLSLDPLFRPLLDRYRETVDTARMKGSNPDRWLAPAEAFARAGEIWLRMRLGKDGSLLAPEEHYKTDWAYAPYRGRWDEIGAVFDRLFA
;
A
#
# COMPACT_ATOMS: atom_id res chain seq x y z
N MET A 1 11.94 28.35 -5.69
CA MET A 1 10.78 27.45 -5.68
C MET A 1 11.14 26.30 -4.77
N ALA A 2 10.45 26.14 -3.65
CA ALA A 2 10.71 25.03 -2.74
C ALA A 2 10.16 23.76 -3.38
N GLU A 3 11.02 22.77 -3.64
CA GLU A 3 10.60 21.44 -4.05
C GLU A 3 9.64 20.90 -3.00
N ARG A 4 8.38 20.77 -3.41
CA ARG A 4 7.35 20.10 -2.61
C ARG A 4 7.76 18.63 -2.59
N ILE A 5 8.28 18.14 -1.45
CA ILE A 5 8.47 16.71 -1.23
C ILE A 5 7.08 16.09 -1.33
N THR A 6 6.79 15.51 -2.49
CA THR A 6 5.44 15.05 -2.84
C THR A 6 5.09 13.79 -2.07
N THR A 7 5.98 12.81 -1.94
CA THR A 7 5.89 11.66 -1.01
C THR A 7 7.28 10.97 -0.89
N LEU A 8 7.51 10.07 0.08
CA LEU A 8 8.67 9.15 0.12
C LEU A 8 8.60 8.01 -0.94
N LEU A 9 7.57 8.02 -1.79
CA LEU A 9 7.19 6.95 -2.71
C LEU A 9 7.00 7.50 -4.14
N GLN A 10 7.98 8.24 -4.67
CA GLN A 10 7.99 8.63 -6.09
C GLN A 10 7.77 7.41 -6.99
N ASP A 11 6.83 7.55 -7.94
CA ASP A 11 6.63 6.74 -9.15
C ASP A 11 6.96 5.25 -9.04
N ARG A 12 6.38 4.57 -8.06
CA ARG A 12 6.48 3.11 -8.06
C ARG A 12 5.50 2.50 -9.04
N LEU A 13 6.06 2.06 -10.17
CA LEU A 13 5.55 0.89 -10.88
C LEU A 13 5.24 -0.22 -9.85
N PRO A 14 4.10 -0.93 -10.01
CA PRO A 14 3.71 -2.02 -9.12
C PRO A 14 4.86 -3.02 -8.94
N LEU A 15 5.01 -3.56 -7.73
CA LEU A 15 6.08 -4.50 -7.43
C LEU A 15 5.97 -5.80 -8.24
N ASP A 16 4.74 -6.18 -8.57
CA ASP A 16 4.42 -7.21 -9.55
C ASP A 16 3.87 -6.51 -10.80
N PRO A 17 4.66 -6.20 -11.84
CA PRO A 17 4.18 -5.45 -13.00
C PRO A 17 3.10 -6.20 -13.78
N ASP A 18 3.19 -7.54 -13.81
CA ASP A 18 2.16 -8.44 -14.36
C ASP A 18 0.98 -8.63 -13.37
N ARG A 19 1.18 -8.23 -12.11
CA ARG A 19 0.19 -8.12 -11.02
C ARG A 19 -0.68 -9.38 -10.88
N ARG A 20 -0.04 -10.56 -10.94
CA ARG A 20 -0.64 -11.91 -10.88
C ARG A 20 -0.75 -12.44 -9.45
N LEU A 21 0.07 -11.94 -8.54
CA LEU A 21 0.23 -12.51 -7.21
C LEU A 21 -0.71 -11.89 -6.18
N LYS A 22 -1.12 -12.71 -5.21
CA LYS A 22 -1.84 -12.21 -4.04
C LYS A 22 -0.86 -11.49 -3.12
N VAL A 23 -1.06 -10.19 -2.94
CA VAL A 23 -0.33 -9.39 -1.94
C VAL A 23 -0.48 -10.04 -0.56
N PRO A 24 0.63 -10.34 0.14
CA PRO A 24 0.57 -10.95 1.46
C PRO A 24 0.02 -9.97 2.50
N ALA A 25 -0.89 -10.43 3.35
CA ALA A 25 -1.27 -9.71 4.55
C ALA A 25 -0.18 -9.85 5.61
N ILE A 26 0.06 -8.79 6.40
CA ILE A 26 0.83 -8.86 7.65
C ILE A 26 -0.19 -8.90 8.80
N ARG A 27 0.03 -9.79 9.75
CA ARG A 27 -0.80 -9.94 10.94
C ARG A 27 -0.11 -9.32 12.15
N PRO A 28 -0.87 -8.87 13.16
CA PRO A 28 -0.30 -8.32 14.39
C PRO A 28 0.71 -9.28 15.05
N GLU A 29 0.43 -10.58 15.03
CA GLU A 29 1.27 -11.60 15.67
C GLU A 29 2.52 -12.04 14.87
N ASP A 30 2.67 -11.57 13.62
CA ASP A 30 3.83 -11.93 12.79
C ASP A 30 5.11 -11.30 13.34
N ASP A 31 6.19 -12.09 13.45
CA ASP A 31 7.52 -11.57 13.78
C ASP A 31 8.21 -10.97 12.53
N MET A 32 9.30 -10.22 12.75
CA MET A 32 10.03 -9.58 11.66
C MET A 32 10.60 -10.56 10.63
N VAL A 33 11.00 -11.76 11.07
CA VAL A 33 11.44 -12.83 10.17
C VAL A 33 10.31 -13.26 9.23
N THR A 34 9.09 -13.37 9.74
CA THR A 34 7.89 -13.73 8.99
C THR A 34 7.49 -12.62 8.03
N VAL A 35 7.48 -11.37 8.49
CA VAL A 35 7.19 -10.17 7.68
C VAL A 35 8.18 -10.07 6.51
N ARG A 36 9.49 -10.09 6.80
CA ARG A 36 10.57 -10.07 5.80
C ARG A 36 10.43 -11.22 4.81
N ARG A 37 10.12 -12.43 5.29
CA ARG A 37 9.94 -13.60 4.42
C ARG A 37 8.74 -13.46 3.48
N ARG A 38 7.61 -12.92 3.94
CA ARG A 38 6.43 -12.69 3.10
C ARG A 38 6.71 -11.66 2.02
N LEU A 39 7.26 -10.50 2.41
CA LEU A 39 7.66 -9.46 1.46
C LEU A 39 8.69 -10.00 0.47
N GLY A 40 9.76 -10.62 0.95
CA GLY A 40 10.83 -11.14 0.09
C GLY A 40 10.33 -12.18 -0.89
N ARG A 41 9.45 -13.10 -0.46
CA ARG A 41 8.86 -14.10 -1.34
C ARG A 41 7.97 -13.46 -2.40
N TYR A 42 7.16 -12.47 -2.01
CA TYR A 42 6.31 -11.73 -2.94
C TYR A 42 7.16 -11.02 -4.01
N LEU A 43 8.21 -10.30 -3.62
CA LEU A 43 9.14 -9.65 -4.56
C LEU A 43 9.84 -10.63 -5.49
N TYR A 44 10.31 -11.75 -4.94
CA TYR A 44 10.98 -12.78 -5.71
C TYR A 44 10.04 -13.43 -6.75
N ASP A 45 8.80 -13.74 -6.35
CA ASP A 45 7.82 -14.35 -7.24
C ASP A 45 7.31 -13.35 -8.31
N SER A 46 7.46 -12.05 -8.06
CA SER A 46 7.10 -10.95 -8.97
C SER A 46 8.14 -10.71 -10.08
N LEU A 47 9.31 -11.34 -9.99
CA LEU A 47 10.36 -11.21 -11.00
C LEU A 47 9.95 -11.86 -12.33
N ALA A 48 10.34 -11.25 -13.45
CA ALA A 48 10.19 -11.84 -14.78
C ALA A 48 10.92 -13.19 -14.86
N LYS A 49 10.40 -14.13 -15.66
CA LYS A 49 10.93 -15.51 -15.73
C LYS A 49 12.38 -15.59 -16.20
N ASP A 50 12.78 -14.64 -17.04
CA ASP A 50 14.10 -14.49 -17.66
C ASP A 50 15.04 -13.55 -16.88
N THR A 51 14.63 -13.11 -15.69
CA THR A 51 15.47 -12.27 -14.82
C THR A 51 16.80 -12.96 -14.53
N ASP A 52 17.92 -12.30 -14.87
CA ASP A 52 19.24 -12.70 -14.41
C ASP A 52 19.37 -12.47 -12.90
N ARG A 53 19.17 -13.54 -12.14
CA ARG A 53 19.19 -13.52 -10.68
C ARG A 53 20.58 -13.30 -10.09
N GLU A 54 21.63 -13.65 -10.82
CA GLU A 54 23.01 -13.46 -10.35
C GLU A 54 23.36 -11.97 -10.41
N THR A 55 23.17 -11.34 -11.57
CA THR A 55 23.34 -9.89 -11.73
C THR A 55 22.44 -9.11 -10.76
N LEU A 56 21.18 -9.52 -10.60
CA LEU A 56 20.28 -8.91 -9.63
C LEU A 56 20.77 -9.05 -8.18
N ALA A 57 21.29 -10.22 -7.80
CA ALA A 57 21.81 -10.45 -6.45
C ALA A 57 23.05 -9.59 -6.17
N VAL A 58 24.00 -9.52 -7.11
CA VAL A 58 25.21 -8.67 -7.01
C VAL A 58 24.83 -7.19 -6.89
N GLY A 59 23.93 -6.72 -7.77
CA GLY A 59 23.47 -5.33 -7.74
C GLY A 59 22.71 -5.00 -6.46
N THR A 60 21.84 -5.90 -5.98
CA THR A 60 21.09 -5.71 -4.73
C THR A 60 22.02 -5.69 -3.52
N ALA A 61 23.02 -6.58 -3.48
CA ALA A 61 24.02 -6.58 -2.42
C ALA A 61 24.82 -5.27 -2.42
N ASN A 62 25.27 -4.78 -3.59
CA ASN A 62 26.01 -3.52 -3.68
C ASN A 62 25.19 -2.28 -3.33
N MET A 63 23.87 -2.32 -3.51
CA MET A 63 22.99 -1.25 -3.06
C MET A 63 22.85 -1.19 -1.53
N ILE A 64 23.03 -2.32 -0.84
CA ILE A 64 23.03 -2.38 0.64
C ILE A 64 24.44 -2.13 1.18
N TRP A 65 25.43 -2.81 0.60
CA TRP A 65 26.83 -2.80 1.00
C TRP A 65 27.71 -2.48 -0.22
N PRO A 66 28.02 -1.19 -0.47
CA PRO A 66 28.82 -0.79 -1.61
C PRO A 66 30.22 -1.41 -1.61
N GLY A 67 30.64 -1.94 -2.76
CA GLY A 67 31.97 -2.57 -2.93
C GLY A 67 31.99 -4.08 -2.71
N CYS A 68 30.83 -4.74 -2.81
CA CYS A 68 30.77 -6.20 -2.79
C CYS A 68 31.22 -6.76 -4.15
N GLU A 69 32.21 -7.66 -4.15
CA GLU A 69 32.78 -8.26 -5.37
C GLU A 69 32.49 -9.76 -5.46
N PRO A 70 32.12 -10.30 -6.64
CA PRO A 70 31.94 -11.74 -6.82
C PRO A 70 33.20 -12.53 -6.48
N VAL A 71 33.04 -13.67 -5.79
CA VAL A 71 34.15 -14.59 -5.55
C VAL A 71 34.25 -15.58 -6.70
N ASP A 72 35.40 -15.63 -7.35
CA ASP A 72 35.66 -16.57 -8.44
C ASP A 72 35.76 -18.01 -7.91
N ARG A 73 34.93 -18.89 -8.47
CA ARG A 73 34.87 -20.32 -8.16
C ARG A 73 36.17 -21.07 -8.53
N GLU A 74 36.97 -20.53 -9.45
CA GLU A 74 38.25 -21.13 -9.83
C GLU A 74 39.36 -20.82 -8.83
N THR A 75 39.25 -19.69 -8.11
CA THR A 75 40.27 -19.22 -7.17
C THR A 75 40.02 -19.69 -5.73
N ASP A 76 38.77 -20.01 -5.37
CA ASP A 76 38.41 -20.47 -4.01
C ASP A 76 37.71 -21.85 -4.01
N ALA A 77 38.52 -22.90 -3.83
CA ALA A 77 38.04 -24.28 -3.83
C ALA A 77 37.09 -24.63 -2.66
N GLU A 78 37.17 -23.89 -1.53
CA GLU A 78 36.27 -24.08 -0.38
C GLU A 78 34.87 -23.54 -0.72
N ILE A 79 34.80 -22.31 -1.21
CA ILE A 79 33.55 -21.67 -1.66
C ILE A 79 32.92 -22.46 -2.81
N ALA A 80 33.70 -22.80 -3.85
CA ALA A 80 33.18 -23.52 -5.01
C ALA A 80 32.53 -24.86 -4.63
N ARG A 81 33.10 -25.57 -3.64
CA ARG A 81 32.53 -26.81 -3.12
C ARG A 81 31.19 -26.58 -2.42
N ASP A 82 31.07 -25.51 -1.65
CA ASP A 82 29.85 -25.22 -0.89
C ASP A 82 28.73 -24.65 -1.76
N LEU A 83 29.06 -23.88 -2.81
CA LEU A 83 28.09 -23.46 -3.84
C LEU A 83 27.50 -24.69 -4.55
N ARG A 84 28.35 -25.60 -5.05
CA ARG A 84 27.91 -26.87 -5.68
C ARG A 84 27.01 -27.70 -4.76
N ARG A 85 27.36 -27.76 -3.47
CA ARG A 85 26.57 -28.51 -2.48
C ARG A 85 25.23 -27.85 -2.17
N THR A 86 25.18 -26.52 -2.16
CA THR A 86 23.94 -25.78 -1.93
C THR A 86 22.98 -26.05 -3.07
N GLU A 87 23.48 -25.98 -4.31
CA GLU A 87 22.73 -26.30 -5.51
C GLU A 87 22.23 -27.74 -5.51
N SER A 88 23.11 -28.72 -5.23
CA SER A 88 22.72 -30.13 -5.20
C SER A 88 21.62 -30.47 -4.18
N LYS A 89 21.51 -29.68 -3.10
CA LYS A 89 20.56 -29.93 -2.01
C LYS A 89 19.26 -29.15 -2.13
N THR A 90 19.35 -27.90 -2.58
CA THR A 90 18.21 -26.98 -2.64
C THR A 90 17.58 -26.95 -4.04
N GLY A 91 18.26 -27.51 -5.04
CA GLY A 91 17.89 -27.39 -6.45
C GLY A 91 18.03 -25.96 -6.99
N SER A 92 18.66 -25.05 -6.24
CA SER A 92 18.80 -23.65 -6.59
C SER A 92 20.27 -23.22 -6.56
N PRO A 93 20.77 -22.50 -7.58
CA PRO A 93 22.14 -22.02 -7.59
C PRO A 93 22.37 -20.98 -6.48
N ALA A 94 23.64 -20.77 -6.15
CA ALA A 94 24.09 -19.78 -5.19
C ALA A 94 25.37 -19.10 -5.69
N ILE A 95 25.60 -17.88 -5.23
CA ILE A 95 26.81 -17.10 -5.49
C ILE A 95 27.47 -16.71 -4.16
N ALA A 96 28.73 -16.30 -4.22
CA ALA A 96 29.45 -15.77 -3.07
C ALA A 96 30.03 -14.41 -3.43
N LEU A 97 29.97 -13.46 -2.48
CA LEU A 97 30.55 -12.13 -2.61
C LEU A 97 31.56 -11.87 -1.49
N HIS A 98 32.67 -11.21 -1.80
CA HIS A 98 33.52 -10.54 -0.83
C HIS A 98 32.86 -9.26 -0.37
N HIS A 99 32.71 -9.13 0.95
CA HIS A 99 32.22 -7.91 1.59
C HIS A 99 33.40 -7.02 2.01
N PRO A 100 33.30 -5.68 1.91
CA PRO A 100 34.37 -4.75 2.28
C PRO A 100 34.91 -4.92 3.71
N ALA A 101 34.04 -5.31 4.65
CA ALA A 101 34.42 -5.62 6.04
C ALA A 101 35.18 -6.97 6.22
N GLY A 102 35.65 -7.60 5.14
CA GLY A 102 36.47 -8.81 5.19
C GLY A 102 35.71 -10.11 5.43
N ARG A 103 34.38 -10.12 5.22
CA ARG A 103 33.52 -11.32 5.32
C ARG A 103 33.08 -11.81 3.94
N ILE A 104 32.55 -13.03 3.88
CA ILE A 104 31.96 -13.60 2.65
C ILE A 104 30.46 -13.72 2.83
N ILE A 105 29.71 -13.29 1.82
CA ILE A 105 28.26 -13.41 1.80
C ILE A 105 27.89 -14.46 0.77
N ILE A 106 27.28 -15.56 1.21
CA ILE A 106 26.73 -16.59 0.32
C ILE A 106 25.25 -16.30 0.08
N ILE A 107 24.89 -16.03 -1.17
CA ILE A 107 23.53 -15.69 -1.58
C ILE A 107 22.93 -16.88 -2.32
N GLY A 108 21.90 -17.50 -1.74
CA GLY A 108 21.06 -18.45 -2.46
C GLY A 108 20.18 -17.71 -3.47
N LEU A 109 20.30 -18.03 -4.76
CA LEU A 109 19.51 -17.41 -5.82
C LEU A 109 18.06 -17.93 -5.86
N GLY A 110 17.78 -19.02 -5.14
CA GLY A 110 16.45 -19.56 -4.94
C GLY A 110 15.71 -18.93 -3.76
N PRO A 111 14.50 -19.45 -3.44
CA PRO A 111 13.69 -18.92 -2.35
C PRO A 111 14.19 -19.24 -0.94
N HIS A 112 15.11 -20.18 -0.82
CA HIS A 112 15.61 -20.70 0.46
C HIS A 112 17.03 -20.21 0.72
N LYS A 113 17.35 -20.03 2.01
CA LYS A 113 18.73 -19.76 2.41
C LYS A 113 19.62 -20.99 2.16
N PRO A 114 20.92 -20.77 1.88
CA PRO A 114 21.92 -21.83 1.97
C PRO A 114 21.90 -22.49 3.36
N MET A 115 22.16 -23.80 3.46
CA MET A 115 22.10 -24.52 4.74
C MET A 115 23.28 -24.14 5.67
N LEU A 116 22.98 -23.35 6.71
CA LEU A 116 23.92 -22.83 7.74
C LEU A 116 24.77 -23.91 8.46
N ALA A 117 24.16 -24.99 8.96
CA ALA A 117 24.80 -25.89 9.93
C ALA A 117 26.09 -26.61 9.48
N ARG A 118 26.39 -26.65 8.17
CA ARG A 118 27.63 -27.26 7.64
C ARG A 118 28.60 -26.26 6.99
N ILE A 119 28.16 -25.03 6.76
CA ILE A 119 28.97 -23.94 6.23
C ILE A 119 29.81 -23.39 7.40
N ASP A 120 29.18 -23.00 8.51
CA ASP A 120 29.84 -22.35 9.66
C ASP A 120 30.95 -23.16 10.31
N TYR A 121 30.89 -24.50 10.29
CA TYR A 121 31.93 -25.33 10.90
C TYR A 121 33.25 -25.27 10.12
N ARG A 122 33.19 -25.25 8.79
CA ARG A 122 34.39 -25.23 7.93
C ARG A 122 35.06 -23.87 7.93
N TYR A 123 34.25 -22.82 7.80
CA TYR A 123 34.76 -21.46 7.84
C TYR A 123 35.28 -21.05 9.23
N ARG A 124 34.76 -21.67 10.31
CA ARG A 124 35.41 -21.59 11.64
C ARG A 124 36.84 -22.14 11.63
N LEU A 125 37.09 -23.25 10.93
CA LEU A 125 38.44 -23.83 10.84
C LEU A 125 39.37 -22.94 9.99
N SER A 126 38.86 -22.35 8.90
CA SER A 126 39.63 -21.41 8.07
C SER A 126 39.67 -19.98 8.62
N LYS A 127 39.07 -19.72 9.80
CA LYS A 127 38.96 -18.40 10.46
C LYS A 127 38.33 -17.31 9.58
N ARG A 128 37.46 -17.70 8.66
CA ARG A 128 36.74 -16.79 7.77
C ARG A 128 35.34 -16.53 8.33
N THR A 129 34.89 -15.29 8.26
CA THR A 129 33.51 -14.93 8.62
C THR A 129 32.62 -15.11 7.39
N VAL A 130 31.55 -15.88 7.53
CA VAL A 130 30.60 -16.15 6.44
C VAL A 130 29.19 -15.88 6.89
N ASP A 131 28.47 -15.09 6.09
CA ASP A 131 27.04 -14.86 6.23
C ASP A 131 26.30 -15.60 5.11
N THR A 132 25.07 -16.05 5.40
CA THR A 132 24.20 -16.66 4.40
C THR A 132 22.87 -15.93 4.30
N VAL A 133 22.45 -15.66 3.08
CA VAL A 133 21.20 -14.96 2.77
C VAL A 133 20.54 -15.57 1.55
N SER A 134 19.24 -15.40 1.40
CA SER A 134 18.52 -15.74 0.17
C SER A 134 18.24 -14.47 -0.62
N LEU A 135 18.19 -14.55 -1.95
CA LEU A 135 17.81 -13.44 -2.81
C LEU A 135 16.47 -12.79 -2.38
N PRO A 136 15.39 -13.53 -2.05
CA PRO A 136 14.18 -12.94 -1.46
C PRO A 136 14.44 -12.06 -0.23
N SER A 137 15.28 -12.52 0.70
CA SER A 137 15.57 -11.77 1.93
C SER A 137 16.37 -10.51 1.63
N LEU A 138 17.29 -10.59 0.66
CA LEU A 138 18.10 -9.46 0.20
C LEU A 138 17.24 -8.40 -0.52
N LEU A 139 16.29 -8.82 -1.36
CA LEU A 139 15.33 -7.93 -2.02
C LEU A 139 14.43 -7.22 -0.99
N ALA A 140 13.91 -7.96 -0.02
CA ALA A 140 13.12 -7.38 1.07
C ALA A 140 13.95 -6.38 1.88
N ALA A 141 15.20 -6.73 2.20
CA ALA A 141 16.09 -5.87 2.97
C ALA A 141 16.37 -4.55 2.26
N ARG A 142 16.75 -4.59 0.98
CA ARG A 142 16.94 -3.41 0.15
C ARG A 142 15.68 -2.53 0.15
N MET A 143 14.52 -3.14 -0.07
CA MET A 143 13.28 -2.39 -0.13
C MET A 143 12.93 -1.73 1.20
N ILE A 144 13.03 -2.45 2.30
CA ILE A 144 12.76 -1.92 3.64
C ILE A 144 13.73 -0.77 3.95
N MET A 145 15.02 -0.95 3.68
CA MET A 145 16.06 0.06 3.87
C MET A 145 15.71 1.39 3.17
N GLY A 146 15.19 1.32 1.93
CA GLY A 146 14.75 2.52 1.21
C GLY A 146 13.54 3.26 1.80
N HIS A 147 12.91 2.77 2.86
CA HIS A 147 11.82 3.45 3.58
C HIS A 147 12.15 3.75 5.04
N MET A 148 13.36 3.42 5.47
CA MET A 148 13.85 3.81 6.78
C MET A 148 14.44 5.22 6.71
N ALA A 149 14.45 5.92 7.84
CA ALA A 149 14.97 7.27 7.89
C ALA A 149 16.52 7.31 7.77
N ASP A 150 17.20 6.40 8.47
CA ASP A 150 18.67 6.32 8.48
C ASP A 150 19.13 4.90 8.86
N PRO A 151 18.97 3.91 7.95
CA PRO A 151 19.28 2.52 8.25
C PRO A 151 20.79 2.25 8.30
N ASP A 152 21.26 1.53 9.32
CA ASP A 152 22.64 1.03 9.38
C ASP A 152 22.78 -0.33 8.67
N PRO A 153 23.50 -0.42 7.53
CA PRO A 153 23.66 -1.66 6.79
C PRO A 153 24.45 -2.76 7.54
N GLU A 154 25.37 -2.36 8.43
CA GLU A 154 26.28 -3.28 9.12
C GLU A 154 25.72 -3.83 10.43
N ARG A 155 24.72 -3.15 10.97
CA ARG A 155 24.04 -3.52 12.20
C ARG A 155 22.60 -3.92 11.93
N GLU A 156 21.71 -2.96 11.68
CA GLU A 156 20.26 -3.19 11.60
C GLU A 156 19.88 -4.10 10.42
N ILE A 157 20.43 -3.84 9.24
CA ILE A 157 20.13 -4.63 8.05
C ILE A 157 20.77 -6.02 8.15
N ARG A 158 22.01 -6.10 8.68
CA ARG A 158 22.68 -7.39 8.90
C ARG A 158 21.90 -8.25 9.89
N ASP A 159 21.46 -7.66 11.00
CA ASP A 159 20.66 -8.34 12.03
C ASP A 159 19.29 -8.74 11.47
N MET A 160 18.63 -7.87 10.70
CA MET A 160 17.42 -8.23 9.94
C MET A 160 17.65 -9.43 9.03
N LEU A 161 18.80 -9.53 8.37
CA LEU A 161 19.13 -10.63 7.47
C LEU A 161 19.55 -11.90 8.21
N SER A 162 19.84 -11.82 9.51
CA SER A 162 20.01 -12.99 10.36
C SER A 162 18.67 -13.75 10.52
N ASP A 163 18.73 -15.08 10.61
CA ASP A 163 17.56 -15.92 10.95
C ASP A 163 17.55 -16.30 12.43
N ASP A 164 18.38 -15.65 13.25
CA ASP A 164 18.48 -15.97 14.67
C ASP A 164 17.22 -15.51 15.41
N ARG A 165 16.24 -16.41 15.44
CA ARG A 165 14.96 -16.18 16.13
C ARG A 165 15.13 -15.98 17.62
N HIS A 166 16.26 -16.32 18.25
CA HIS A 166 16.46 -15.99 19.67
C HIS A 166 16.60 -14.47 19.85
N THR A 167 17.35 -13.81 18.96
CA THR A 167 17.48 -12.34 18.92
C THR A 167 16.11 -11.66 18.77
N TRP A 168 15.21 -12.26 17.98
CA TRP A 168 13.84 -11.78 17.74
C TRP A 168 12.81 -12.20 18.80
N GLN A 169 12.99 -13.37 19.43
CA GLN A 169 12.09 -13.90 20.47
C GLN A 169 12.17 -13.06 21.75
N TYR A 170 13.31 -12.43 22.06
CA TYR A 170 13.43 -11.55 23.21
C TYR A 170 12.36 -10.45 23.26
N PHE A 171 11.75 -10.07 22.13
CA PHE A 171 10.59 -9.17 22.08
C PHE A 171 9.26 -9.83 22.43
N ARG A 172 9.09 -11.11 22.10
CA ARG A 172 7.92 -11.90 22.52
C ARG A 172 7.99 -12.28 24.00
N THR A 173 9.19 -12.57 24.52
CA THR A 173 9.37 -13.12 25.88
C THR A 173 9.79 -12.13 26.96
N ASN A 174 10.22 -10.89 26.64
CA ASN A 174 10.46 -9.86 27.67
C ASN A 174 9.29 -8.89 27.90
N MET A 175 8.18 -9.08 27.19
CA MET A 175 6.87 -8.52 27.58
C MET A 175 5.99 -9.57 28.30
N ASP A 176 6.57 -10.72 28.66
CA ASP A 176 5.82 -11.88 29.14
C ASP A 176 5.62 -11.86 30.66
N ARG A 177 4.38 -11.50 31.05
CA ARG A 177 3.46 -12.03 32.10
C ARG A 177 3.96 -12.52 33.47
N ARG A 178 5.26 -12.58 33.76
CA ARG A 178 5.77 -12.91 35.10
C ARG A 178 5.62 -11.77 36.11
N PHE A 179 4.96 -10.69 35.72
CA PHE A 179 4.64 -9.53 36.53
C PHE A 179 3.17 -9.12 36.38
N ASP A 180 2.22 -10.07 36.39
CA ASP A 180 0.81 -9.75 36.61
C ASP A 180 0.69 -8.84 37.85
N GLY A 181 0.26 -7.59 37.65
CA GLY A 181 0.14 -6.56 38.69
C GLY A 181 1.19 -5.44 38.66
N ILE A 182 2.11 -5.42 37.69
CA ILE A 182 3.06 -4.31 37.51
C ILE A 182 2.89 -3.70 36.11
N CYS A 183 2.32 -2.50 36.04
CA CYS A 183 2.32 -1.66 34.83
C CYS A 183 3.77 -1.24 34.49
N GLY A 184 4.27 -1.58 33.31
CA GLY A 184 5.51 -1.11 32.69
C GLY A 184 6.36 -2.16 31.98
N LEU A 185 7.10 -1.75 30.93
CA LEU A 185 8.12 -2.60 30.28
C LEU A 185 9.27 -2.88 31.26
N VAL A 186 9.45 -4.14 31.70
CA VAL A 186 10.57 -4.57 32.54
C VAL A 186 11.71 -5.10 31.65
N VAL A 187 12.71 -4.26 31.37
CA VAL A 187 13.98 -4.75 30.82
C VAL A 187 14.76 -5.37 31.98
N SER A 188 14.72 -6.70 32.09
CA SER A 188 15.47 -7.47 33.07
C SER A 188 16.99 -7.29 32.86
N CYS A 189 17.56 -6.27 33.49
CA CYS A 189 18.93 -6.35 34.01
C CYS A 189 18.79 -6.85 35.44
N ALA A 190 19.43 -7.97 35.76
CA ALA A 190 19.25 -8.74 37.00
C ALA A 190 19.62 -8.02 38.32
N THR A 191 19.55 -6.68 38.41
CA THR A 191 20.00 -5.95 39.60
C THR A 191 19.24 -4.67 39.97
N HIS A 192 18.57 -3.94 39.06
CA HIS A 192 17.80 -2.73 39.45
C HIS A 192 16.59 -2.51 38.53
N GLY A 193 15.39 -2.49 39.10
CA GLY A 193 14.13 -2.40 38.35
C GLY A 193 13.84 -0.98 37.87
N VAL A 194 14.07 -0.72 36.59
CA VAL A 194 13.63 0.50 35.91
C VAL A 194 12.23 0.26 35.34
N ARG A 195 11.27 1.16 35.62
CA ARG A 195 9.93 1.11 35.03
C ARG A 195 9.82 2.08 33.86
N LEU A 196 9.47 1.58 32.69
CA LEU A 196 8.97 2.38 31.58
C LEU A 196 7.44 2.37 31.59
N PRO A 197 6.75 3.36 30.97
CA PRO A 197 5.31 3.26 30.75
C PRO A 197 4.96 1.99 29.97
N ASP A 198 3.73 1.50 30.09
CA ASP A 198 3.30 0.34 29.30
C ASP A 198 3.51 0.61 27.80
N PRO A 199 4.10 -0.33 27.05
CA PRO A 199 4.15 -0.22 25.60
C PRO A 199 2.72 -0.29 25.04
N PRO A 200 2.49 0.30 23.85
CA PRO A 200 1.21 0.15 23.16
C PRO A 200 0.92 -1.33 22.84
N GLU A 201 -0.36 -1.64 22.59
CA GLU A 201 -0.82 -2.99 22.22
C GLU A 201 0.02 -3.59 21.08
N PRO A 202 0.32 -4.90 21.14
CA PRO A 202 1.08 -5.58 20.09
C PRO A 202 0.42 -5.42 18.71
N GLY A 203 1.15 -4.84 17.75
CA GLY A 203 0.71 -4.71 16.37
C GLY A 203 0.67 -3.29 15.82
N ASP A 204 0.81 -2.26 16.65
CA ASP A 204 0.91 -0.87 16.20
C ASP A 204 2.38 -0.39 16.22
N ALA A 205 3.10 -0.67 15.12
CA ALA A 205 4.51 -0.27 14.97
C ALA A 205 4.70 1.24 15.04
N LYS A 206 3.70 2.04 14.64
CA LYS A 206 3.76 3.50 14.67
C LYS A 206 3.61 4.03 16.09
N ALA A 207 2.66 3.49 16.87
CA ALA A 207 2.54 3.81 18.28
C ALA A 207 3.80 3.37 19.05
N LEU A 208 4.36 2.20 18.72
CA LEU A 208 5.60 1.72 19.34
C LEU A 208 6.80 2.62 19.01
N LEU A 209 6.89 3.12 17.77
CA LEU A 209 7.92 4.09 17.36
C LEU A 209 7.77 5.42 18.12
N ALA A 210 6.55 5.93 18.26
CA ALA A 210 6.29 7.14 19.05
C ALA A 210 6.59 6.93 20.54
N TRP A 211 6.22 5.77 21.09
CA TRP A 211 6.49 5.39 22.48
C TRP A 211 8.00 5.25 22.74
N THR A 212 8.76 4.60 21.86
CA THR A 212 10.21 4.44 22.02
C THR A 212 10.94 5.78 21.94
N ALA A 213 10.56 6.66 21.01
CA ALA A 213 11.09 8.01 20.92
C ALA A 213 10.77 8.82 22.19
N GLY A 214 9.54 8.70 22.71
CA GLY A 214 9.13 9.32 23.97
C GLY A 214 9.84 8.73 25.20
N ALA A 215 10.06 7.41 25.24
CA ALA A 215 10.77 6.72 26.31
C ALA A 215 12.24 7.14 26.39
N GLY A 216 12.88 7.45 25.25
CA GLY A 216 14.21 8.06 25.23
C GLY A 216 14.26 9.47 25.84
N ALA A 217 13.12 10.18 25.89
CA ALA A 217 13.00 11.49 26.52
C ALA A 217 12.55 11.42 27.99
N ILE A 218 11.91 10.32 28.41
CA ILE A 218 11.60 10.05 29.82
C ILE A 218 12.91 9.65 30.50
N GLY A 219 13.49 10.59 31.24
CA GLY A 219 14.74 10.40 31.96
C GLY A 219 14.73 9.11 32.77
N LEU A 220 15.61 8.18 32.39
CA LEU A 220 15.86 6.95 33.10
C LEU A 220 16.44 7.28 34.48
N ASP A 221 15.58 7.33 35.50
CA ASP A 221 15.95 7.53 36.89
C ASP A 221 16.59 6.23 37.43
N CYS A 222 17.83 5.99 37.01
CA CYS A 222 18.64 4.86 37.41
C CYS A 222 20.09 5.33 37.59
N ASP A 223 20.62 5.26 38.80
CA ASP A 223 22.00 5.71 39.07
C ASP A 223 23.07 4.73 38.55
N ASP A 224 22.68 3.55 38.07
CA ASP A 224 23.59 2.55 37.50
C ASP A 224 23.85 2.82 36.01
N ALA A 225 25.06 3.31 35.70
CA ALA A 225 25.51 3.60 34.34
C ALA A 225 25.48 2.39 33.39
N ARG A 226 25.70 1.16 33.91
CA ARG A 226 25.65 -0.07 33.12
C ARG A 226 24.21 -0.40 32.73
N VAL A 227 23.27 -0.22 33.65
CA VAL A 227 21.83 -0.43 33.38
C VAL A 227 21.31 0.61 32.39
N LYS A 228 21.72 1.87 32.52
CA LYS A 228 21.43 2.93 31.53
C LYS A 228 21.92 2.56 30.12
N GLY A 229 23.16 2.07 30.01
CA GLY A 229 23.73 1.64 28.73
C GLY A 229 22.96 0.47 28.10
N LEU A 230 22.66 -0.57 28.87
CA LEU A 230 21.90 -1.73 28.40
C LEU A 230 20.47 -1.36 27.97
N LEU A 231 19.82 -0.46 28.71
CA LEU A 231 18.47 -0.01 28.39
C LEU A 231 18.43 0.85 27.12
N ALA A 232 19.40 1.75 26.96
CA ALA A 232 19.55 2.54 25.73
C ALA A 232 19.74 1.65 24.50
N GLU A 233 20.62 0.64 24.59
CA GLU A 233 20.80 -0.36 23.53
C GLU A 233 19.50 -1.09 23.22
N ARG A 234 18.77 -1.56 24.24
CA ARG A 234 17.49 -2.27 24.02
C ARG A 234 16.42 -1.40 23.39
N LEU A 235 16.30 -0.13 23.81
CA LEU A 235 15.35 0.82 23.22
C LEU A 235 15.68 1.14 21.77
N GLU A 236 16.96 1.30 21.45
CA GLU A 236 17.42 1.47 20.07
C GLU A 236 17.04 0.26 19.20
N TRP A 237 17.20 -0.96 19.75
CA TRP A 237 16.73 -2.18 19.10
C TRP A 237 15.22 -2.22 18.87
N VAL A 238 14.42 -1.84 19.86
CA VAL A 238 12.95 -1.74 19.70
C VAL A 238 12.60 -0.75 18.60
N ARG A 239 13.28 0.38 18.58
CA ARG A 239 13.03 1.47 17.63
C ARG A 239 13.27 1.01 16.19
N TRP A 240 14.47 0.54 15.83
CA TRP A 240 14.75 0.19 14.44
C TRP A 240 13.93 -1.00 13.96
N THR A 241 13.62 -1.96 14.84
CA THR A 241 12.74 -3.09 14.48
C THR A 241 11.30 -2.65 14.22
N ALA A 242 10.80 -1.65 14.95
CA ALA A 242 9.52 -1.00 14.66
C ALA A 242 9.55 -0.23 13.33
N GLU A 243 10.64 0.49 13.04
CA GLU A 243 10.84 1.18 11.75
C GLU A 243 10.85 0.18 10.58
N LEU A 244 11.56 -0.95 10.70
CA LEU A 244 11.55 -2.03 9.70
C LEU A 244 10.16 -2.58 9.46
N ARG A 245 9.40 -2.83 10.53
CA ARG A 245 8.03 -3.34 10.44
C ARG A 245 7.14 -2.36 9.70
N LEU A 246 7.18 -1.10 10.12
CA LEU A 246 6.39 -0.03 9.53
C LEU A 246 6.71 0.15 8.03
N ALA A 247 7.99 0.06 7.66
CA ALA A 247 8.42 0.08 6.27
C ALA A 247 7.82 -1.09 5.46
N ALA A 248 7.94 -2.33 5.96
CA ALA A 248 7.40 -3.50 5.27
C ALA A 248 5.86 -3.47 5.15
N GLU A 249 5.16 -3.05 6.21
CA GLU A 249 3.71 -2.85 6.21
C GLU A 249 3.31 -1.78 5.21
N THR A 250 4.01 -0.64 5.19
CA THR A 250 3.74 0.44 4.24
C THR A 250 3.90 -0.03 2.80
N ILE A 251 4.98 -0.74 2.48
CA ILE A 251 5.22 -1.30 1.15
C ILE A 251 4.06 -2.19 0.70
N LEU A 252 3.70 -3.18 1.52
CA LEU A 252 2.68 -4.16 1.16
C LEU A 252 1.27 -3.55 1.12
N ARG A 253 1.02 -2.56 1.96
CA ARG A 253 -0.25 -1.84 1.98
C ARG A 253 -0.44 -0.99 0.73
N VAL A 254 0.59 -0.26 0.31
CA VAL A 254 0.57 0.50 -0.96
C VAL A 254 0.34 -0.45 -2.14
N GLU A 255 1.04 -1.58 -2.19
CA GLU A 255 0.84 -2.58 -3.25
C GLU A 255 -0.59 -3.16 -3.22
N SER A 256 -1.13 -3.42 -2.03
CA SER A 256 -2.52 -3.85 -1.88
C SER A 256 -3.51 -2.83 -2.43
N ASP A 257 -3.27 -1.54 -2.18
CA ASP A 257 -4.14 -0.44 -2.61
C ASP A 257 -4.14 -0.31 -4.14
N TRP A 258 -2.97 -0.31 -4.76
CA TRP A 258 -2.81 -0.34 -6.21
C TRP A 258 -3.53 -1.54 -6.85
N ARG A 259 -3.40 -2.71 -6.23
CA ARG A 259 -4.06 -3.92 -6.72
C ARG A 259 -5.58 -3.79 -6.62
N MET A 260 -6.11 -3.24 -5.53
CA MET A 260 -7.55 -3.08 -5.32
C MET A 260 -8.17 -2.14 -6.35
N ASN A 261 -7.57 -0.97 -6.61
CA ASN A 261 -8.03 -0.03 -7.65
C ASN A 261 -8.05 -0.71 -9.03
N ARG A 262 -6.99 -1.43 -9.39
CA ARG A 262 -6.97 -2.16 -10.68
C ARG A 262 -8.00 -3.29 -10.72
N ASP A 263 -8.12 -4.07 -9.66
CA ASP A 263 -9.09 -5.18 -9.62
C ASP A 263 -10.53 -4.65 -9.72
N LEU A 264 -10.79 -3.41 -9.28
CA LEU A 264 -12.02 -2.66 -9.53
C LEU A 264 -12.15 -2.26 -11.01
N ALA A 265 -11.17 -1.53 -11.55
CA ALA A 265 -11.14 -1.10 -12.96
C ALA A 265 -11.34 -2.25 -13.96
N ARG A 266 -10.56 -3.33 -13.82
CA ARG A 266 -10.63 -4.51 -14.69
C ARG A 266 -12.03 -5.15 -14.72
N ARG A 267 -12.79 -5.07 -13.62
CA ARG A 267 -14.16 -5.64 -13.59
C ARG A 267 -15.13 -4.80 -14.39
N THR A 268 -14.95 -3.49 -14.36
CA THR A 268 -15.71 -2.58 -15.20
C THR A 268 -15.39 -2.83 -16.68
N GLU A 269 -14.11 -3.13 -16.98
CA GLU A 269 -13.62 -3.38 -18.35
C GLU A 269 -13.98 -4.77 -18.92
N ALA A 270 -13.90 -5.83 -18.12
CA ALA A 270 -14.05 -7.22 -18.60
C ALA A 270 -15.47 -7.81 -18.42
N GLY A 271 -16.39 -7.06 -17.80
CA GLY A 271 -17.71 -7.54 -17.42
C GLY A 271 -18.82 -7.22 -18.43
N ALA A 272 -20.04 -7.65 -18.11
CA ALA A 272 -21.24 -7.21 -18.83
C ALA A 272 -21.30 -5.67 -18.94
N SER A 273 -20.77 -4.94 -17.95
CA SER A 273 -20.69 -3.48 -17.93
C SER A 273 -20.04 -2.86 -19.17
N ALA A 274 -19.11 -3.56 -19.84
CA ALA A 274 -18.48 -3.08 -21.07
C ALA A 274 -19.48 -2.85 -22.21
N THR A 275 -20.57 -3.63 -22.27
CA THR A 275 -21.60 -3.44 -23.29
C THR A 275 -22.39 -2.14 -23.11
N VAL A 276 -22.37 -1.54 -21.92
CA VAL A 276 -22.95 -0.21 -21.66
C VAL A 276 -22.19 0.88 -22.43
N PHE A 277 -20.94 0.63 -22.80
CA PHE A 277 -20.08 1.57 -23.53
C PHE A 277 -19.93 1.23 -25.02
N GLU A 278 -20.60 0.20 -25.52
CA GLU A 278 -20.64 -0.09 -26.95
C GLU A 278 -21.54 0.92 -27.68
N ASP A 279 -21.08 1.38 -28.83
CA ASP A 279 -21.87 2.26 -29.69
C ASP A 279 -23.10 1.55 -30.24
N LYS A 280 -24.26 2.22 -30.12
CA LYS A 280 -25.49 1.75 -30.76
C LYS A 280 -25.36 1.82 -32.28
N LYS A 281 -25.77 0.73 -32.95
CA LYS A 281 -25.83 0.65 -34.42
C LYS A 281 -26.84 1.61 -35.03
N HIS A 282 -27.92 1.91 -34.30
CA HIS A 282 -28.97 2.85 -34.70
C HIS A 282 -29.24 3.78 -33.52
N ARG A 283 -29.21 5.08 -33.77
CA ARG A 283 -29.45 6.14 -32.79
C ARG A 283 -30.54 7.06 -33.30
N ASP A 284 -31.44 7.46 -32.41
CA ASP A 284 -32.44 8.49 -32.72
C ASP A 284 -31.77 9.86 -32.84
N PRO A 285 -31.82 10.52 -34.02
CA PRO A 285 -31.24 11.85 -34.22
C PRO A 285 -31.71 12.88 -33.18
N LYS A 286 -32.94 12.76 -32.69
CA LYS A 286 -33.50 13.69 -31.69
C LYS A 286 -32.75 13.61 -30.35
N HIS A 287 -32.40 12.41 -29.91
CA HIS A 287 -31.69 12.19 -28.65
C HIS A 287 -30.21 12.54 -28.78
N ASP A 288 -29.60 12.26 -29.94
CA ASP A 288 -28.24 12.71 -30.25
C ASP A 288 -28.18 14.26 -30.23
N GLU A 289 -29.10 14.96 -30.90
CA GLU A 289 -29.16 16.42 -30.91
C GLU A 289 -29.37 16.99 -29.50
N ALA A 290 -30.29 16.41 -28.72
CA ALA A 290 -30.53 16.83 -27.34
C ALA A 290 -29.29 16.67 -26.46
N GLY A 291 -28.54 15.57 -26.60
CA GLY A 291 -27.30 15.34 -25.88
C GLY A 291 -26.24 16.40 -26.19
N GLN A 292 -26.02 16.69 -27.48
CA GLN A 292 -25.02 17.66 -27.92
C GLN A 292 -25.39 19.12 -27.62
N ALA A 293 -26.70 19.42 -27.57
CA ALA A 293 -27.19 20.75 -27.18
C ALA A 293 -27.26 20.94 -25.65
N SER A 294 -27.03 19.89 -24.86
CA SER A 294 -27.14 19.95 -23.40
C SER A 294 -25.96 20.67 -22.75
N PRO A 295 -26.13 21.22 -21.54
CA PRO A 295 -25.03 21.82 -20.79
C PRO A 295 -23.83 20.89 -20.53
N PHE A 296 -24.05 19.57 -20.51
CA PHE A 296 -22.97 18.60 -20.33
C PHE A 296 -21.93 18.64 -21.47
N ALA A 297 -22.33 19.04 -22.68
CA ALA A 297 -21.42 19.09 -23.84
C ALA A 297 -20.29 20.12 -23.70
N ALA A 298 -20.39 21.05 -22.74
CA ALA A 298 -19.32 21.99 -22.43
C ALA A 298 -18.13 21.32 -21.71
N ASP A 299 -18.40 20.27 -20.92
CA ASP A 299 -17.45 19.70 -19.96
C ASP A 299 -17.10 18.22 -20.24
N PHE A 300 -17.94 17.51 -21.00
CA PHE A 300 -17.73 16.11 -21.40
C PHE A 300 -17.54 15.98 -22.90
N ASP A 301 -16.78 14.98 -23.37
CA ASP A 301 -16.39 14.85 -24.77
C ASP A 301 -17.56 14.49 -25.69
N ARG A 302 -18.23 13.37 -25.38
CA ARG A 302 -19.37 12.88 -26.15
C ARG A 302 -20.53 12.58 -25.22
N ILE A 303 -21.67 13.23 -25.48
CA ILE A 303 -22.93 12.93 -24.80
C ILE A 303 -23.74 11.93 -25.62
N GLU A 304 -24.09 10.80 -25.01
CA GLU A 304 -25.02 9.81 -25.56
C GLU A 304 -26.25 9.71 -24.67
N VAL A 305 -27.44 9.81 -25.27
CA VAL A 305 -28.71 9.67 -24.57
C VAL A 305 -29.48 8.51 -25.21
N GLU A 306 -29.93 7.55 -24.40
CA GLU A 306 -30.71 6.42 -24.89
C GLU A 306 -32.08 6.87 -25.43
N ASP A 307 -32.54 6.23 -26.52
CA ASP A 307 -33.72 6.66 -27.31
C ASP A 307 -35.05 6.64 -26.53
N ASP A 308 -35.09 5.94 -25.41
CA ASP A 308 -36.25 5.83 -24.51
C ASP A 308 -36.10 6.71 -23.26
N VAL A 309 -35.15 7.65 -23.23
CA VAL A 309 -35.01 8.62 -22.14
C VAL A 309 -35.98 9.79 -22.34
N ASP A 310 -36.65 10.19 -21.27
CA ASP A 310 -37.46 11.40 -21.27
C ASP A 310 -36.57 12.65 -21.41
N LEU A 311 -36.66 13.30 -22.57
CA LEU A 311 -35.84 14.47 -22.90
C LEU A 311 -36.15 15.70 -22.02
N ASP A 312 -37.36 15.82 -21.46
CA ASP A 312 -37.69 16.92 -20.54
C ASP A 312 -37.03 16.69 -19.18
N LEU A 313 -36.97 15.43 -18.71
CA LEU A 313 -36.22 15.08 -17.50
C LEU A 313 -34.71 15.24 -17.72
N PHE A 314 -34.19 14.81 -18.88
CA PHE A 314 -32.79 15.01 -19.25
C PHE A 314 -32.41 16.50 -19.27
N ALA A 315 -33.26 17.35 -19.85
CA ALA A 315 -33.04 18.81 -19.85
C ALA A 315 -32.94 19.38 -18.42
N ARG A 316 -33.73 18.87 -17.46
CA ARG A 316 -33.62 19.28 -16.04
C ARG A 316 -32.29 18.87 -15.42
N LEU A 317 -31.77 17.67 -15.75
CA LEU A 317 -30.43 17.26 -15.31
C LEU A 317 -29.34 18.20 -15.85
N GLY A 318 -29.50 18.71 -17.08
CA GLY A 318 -28.62 19.75 -17.63
C GLY A 318 -28.62 21.03 -16.81
N VAL A 319 -29.78 21.48 -16.33
CA VAL A 319 -29.90 22.65 -15.44
C VAL A 319 -29.23 22.39 -14.08
N GLU A 320 -29.38 21.19 -13.54
CA GLU A 320 -28.68 20.79 -12.31
C GLU A 320 -27.15 20.72 -12.50
N TRP A 321 -26.68 20.28 -13.67
CA TRP A 321 -25.26 20.29 -14.02
C TRP A 321 -24.70 21.71 -14.07
N GLU A 322 -25.39 22.66 -14.69
CA GLU A 322 -24.99 24.08 -14.69
C GLU A 322 -24.82 24.64 -13.28
N ALA A 323 -25.61 24.16 -12.33
CA ALA A 323 -25.46 24.53 -10.93
C ALA A 323 -24.30 23.82 -10.22
N LEU A 324 -23.98 22.59 -10.61
CA LEU A 324 -22.92 21.76 -10.02
C LEU A 324 -21.53 22.08 -10.59
N ARG A 325 -21.41 22.32 -11.90
CA ARG A 325 -20.13 22.53 -12.57
C ARG A 325 -19.22 23.59 -11.94
N PRO A 326 -19.70 24.71 -11.33
CA PRO A 326 -18.80 25.71 -10.76
C PRO A 326 -18.04 25.21 -9.53
N VAL A 327 -18.50 24.13 -8.89
CA VAL A 327 -17.85 23.55 -7.71
C VAL A 327 -17.05 22.28 -8.02
N VAL A 328 -17.19 21.76 -9.25
CA VAL A 328 -16.44 20.60 -9.75
C VAL A 328 -15.05 21.08 -10.20
N PRO A 329 -13.96 20.39 -9.81
CA PRO A 329 -12.63 20.67 -10.32
C PRO A 329 -12.57 20.48 -11.83
N VAL A 330 -11.90 21.41 -12.52
CA VAL A 330 -11.70 21.29 -13.98
C VAL A 330 -10.48 20.41 -14.23
N SER A 331 -10.72 19.18 -14.69
CA SER A 331 -9.68 18.28 -15.20
C SER A 331 -9.26 18.70 -16.61
N GLY A 332 -8.01 18.39 -16.99
CA GLY A 332 -7.56 18.51 -18.37
C GLY A 332 -8.12 17.41 -19.29
N ALA A 333 -8.66 16.33 -18.72
CA ALA A 333 -9.32 15.25 -19.44
C ALA A 333 -10.84 15.42 -19.38
N ARG A 334 -11.53 14.95 -20.44
CA ARG A 334 -12.98 15.03 -20.57
C ARG A 334 -13.53 13.65 -20.88
N ALA A 335 -14.26 13.06 -19.96
CA ALA A 335 -14.89 11.77 -20.20
C ALA A 335 -16.01 11.85 -21.24
N ALA A 336 -16.27 10.75 -21.93
CA ALA A 336 -17.57 10.55 -22.59
C ALA A 336 -18.66 10.33 -21.53
N LEU A 337 -19.86 10.88 -21.74
CA LEU A 337 -20.99 10.75 -20.80
C LEU A 337 -22.18 10.11 -21.49
N ARG A 338 -22.74 9.06 -20.87
CA ARG A 338 -23.85 8.28 -21.44
C ARG A 338 -24.99 8.15 -20.44
N PHE A 339 -26.19 8.53 -20.84
CA PHE A 339 -27.43 8.26 -20.11
C PHE A 339 -28.08 7.01 -20.71
N ARG A 340 -27.89 5.87 -20.05
CA ARG A 340 -28.26 4.54 -20.58
C ARG A 340 -28.77 3.64 -19.45
N TYR A 341 -29.81 2.86 -19.73
CA TYR A 341 -30.39 1.92 -18.77
C TYR A 341 -29.39 0.80 -18.45
N THR A 342 -28.91 0.77 -17.21
CA THR A 342 -27.89 -0.16 -16.74
C THR A 342 -28.50 -1.45 -16.17
N GLY A 343 -29.79 -1.70 -16.41
CA GLY A 343 -30.58 -2.74 -15.72
C GLY A 343 -30.04 -4.18 -15.85
N ARG A 344 -29.29 -4.50 -16.92
CA ARG A 344 -28.60 -5.79 -17.07
C ARG A 344 -27.32 -5.91 -16.22
N HIS A 345 -26.79 -4.77 -15.76
CA HIS A 345 -25.50 -4.61 -15.08
C HIS A 345 -25.64 -4.38 -13.57
N ARG A 346 -26.87 -4.17 -13.07
CA ARG A 346 -27.21 -4.01 -11.63
C ARG A 346 -26.38 -2.91 -10.94
N ALA A 347 -26.12 -1.80 -11.62
CA ALA A 347 -25.40 -0.65 -11.08
C ALA A 347 -26.13 0.64 -11.46
N ASP A 348 -26.25 1.61 -10.57
CA ASP A 348 -26.95 2.87 -10.86
C ASP A 348 -26.10 3.84 -11.69
N GLY A 349 -24.78 3.64 -11.70
CA GLY A 349 -23.79 4.34 -12.51
C GLY A 349 -22.53 3.48 -12.65
N ILE A 350 -21.70 3.78 -13.66
CA ILE A 350 -20.44 3.10 -13.93
C ILE A 350 -19.45 4.06 -14.61
N TYR A 351 -18.23 4.21 -14.06
CA TYR A 351 -17.09 4.80 -14.75
C TYR A 351 -16.13 3.74 -15.30
N HIS A 352 -15.76 3.87 -16.56
CA HIS A 352 -14.86 2.97 -17.27
C HIS A 352 -13.52 3.64 -17.56
N THR A 353 -12.49 3.26 -16.79
CA THR A 353 -11.11 3.77 -16.88
C THR A 353 -10.53 3.70 -18.29
N GLY A 354 -10.52 2.52 -18.92
CA GLY A 354 -9.87 2.34 -20.23
C GLY A 354 -10.53 3.06 -21.42
N LEU A 355 -11.76 3.54 -21.28
CA LEU A 355 -12.49 4.27 -22.32
C LEU A 355 -12.69 5.74 -21.95
N ASP A 356 -12.26 6.13 -20.75
CA ASP A 356 -12.61 7.37 -20.07
C ASP A 356 -14.09 7.76 -20.29
N ALA A 357 -14.99 6.92 -19.79
CA ALA A 357 -16.41 7.08 -20.03
C ALA A 357 -17.26 6.82 -18.78
N ILE A 358 -18.23 7.71 -18.56
CA ILE A 358 -19.24 7.61 -17.50
C ILE A 358 -20.56 7.16 -18.13
N ALA A 359 -21.21 6.17 -17.52
CA ALA A 359 -22.57 5.75 -17.84
C ALA A 359 -23.47 5.85 -16.61
N ILE A 360 -24.60 6.55 -16.74
CA ILE A 360 -25.56 6.78 -15.66
C ILE A 360 -26.92 6.20 -16.06
N ASP A 361 -27.56 5.47 -15.15
CA ASP A 361 -28.96 5.08 -15.35
C ASP A 361 -29.85 6.33 -15.17
N PRO A 362 -30.62 6.73 -16.20
CA PRO A 362 -31.44 7.93 -16.13
C PRO A 362 -32.55 7.85 -15.05
N ARG A 363 -32.87 6.65 -14.54
CA ARG A 363 -33.81 6.45 -13.42
C ARG A 363 -33.16 6.65 -12.05
N ARG A 364 -31.82 6.70 -12.01
CA ARG A 364 -30.99 6.83 -10.81
C ARG A 364 -29.84 7.82 -11.04
N PRO A 365 -30.12 9.08 -11.44
CA PRO A 365 -29.09 10.08 -11.72
C PRO A 365 -28.21 10.43 -10.50
N VAL A 366 -28.63 10.02 -9.30
CA VAL A 366 -27.93 10.23 -8.02
C VAL A 366 -26.51 9.64 -8.00
N SER A 367 -26.23 8.65 -8.85
CA SER A 367 -24.90 8.04 -9.00
C SER A 367 -23.90 8.93 -9.74
N PHE A 368 -24.34 10.01 -10.39
CA PHE A 368 -23.49 10.85 -11.23
C PHE A 368 -22.27 11.39 -10.46
N GLY A 369 -22.48 11.95 -9.25
CA GLY A 369 -21.37 12.44 -8.44
C GLY A 369 -20.32 11.37 -8.12
N HIS A 370 -20.76 10.14 -7.84
CA HIS A 370 -19.87 9.01 -7.56
C HIS A 370 -18.98 8.68 -8.76
N GLU A 371 -19.58 8.54 -9.94
CA GLU A 371 -18.83 8.20 -11.16
C GLU A 371 -17.94 9.35 -11.65
N LEU A 372 -18.39 10.60 -11.47
CA LEU A 372 -17.56 11.77 -11.72
C LEU A 372 -16.32 11.78 -10.84
N MET A 373 -16.44 11.39 -9.56
CA MET A 373 -15.29 11.30 -8.67
C MET A 373 -14.33 10.18 -9.05
N HIS A 374 -14.81 9.04 -9.59
CA HIS A 374 -13.93 8.01 -10.17
C HIS A 374 -13.16 8.53 -11.40
N HIS A 375 -13.81 9.32 -12.25
CA HIS A 375 -13.14 9.98 -13.37
C HIS A 375 -12.06 10.96 -12.91
N LEU A 376 -12.38 11.82 -11.94
CA LEU A 376 -11.42 12.78 -11.39
C LEU A 376 -10.27 12.06 -10.67
N ASP A 377 -10.57 10.99 -9.93
CA ASP A 377 -9.55 10.16 -9.28
C ASP A 377 -8.49 9.70 -10.29
N HIS A 378 -8.96 9.15 -11.41
CA HIS A 378 -8.12 8.52 -12.42
C HIS A 378 -7.38 9.52 -13.34
N THR A 379 -7.97 10.67 -13.63
CA THR A 379 -7.48 11.57 -14.70
C THR A 379 -6.77 12.82 -14.20
N TRP A 380 -6.80 13.12 -12.91
CA TRP A 380 -6.24 14.38 -12.39
C TRP A 380 -4.72 14.47 -12.48
N GLY A 381 -4.03 13.34 -12.36
CA GLY A 381 -2.57 13.29 -12.24
C GLY A 381 -1.96 12.03 -12.83
N PRO A 382 -0.64 11.82 -12.62
CA PRO A 382 0.07 10.65 -13.14
C PRO A 382 -0.33 9.33 -12.45
N ALA A 383 -1.03 9.40 -11.32
CA ALA A 383 -1.57 8.27 -10.57
C ALA A 383 -2.94 8.65 -9.98
N ASP A 384 -3.73 7.64 -9.61
CA ASP A 384 -5.03 7.84 -8.96
C ASP A 384 -4.87 8.68 -7.67
N LEU A 385 -5.66 9.74 -7.51
CA LEU A 385 -5.67 10.59 -6.30
C LEU A 385 -6.01 9.83 -5.01
N SER A 386 -6.76 8.74 -5.13
CA SER A 386 -7.12 7.83 -4.04
C SER A 386 -5.91 7.09 -3.47
N LEU A 387 -4.78 7.10 -4.18
CA LEU A 387 -3.49 6.58 -3.72
C LEU A 387 -2.56 7.68 -3.19
N ASP A 388 -2.95 8.95 -3.27
CA ASP A 388 -2.16 10.07 -2.75
C ASP A 388 -2.09 10.00 -1.20
N PRO A 389 -0.91 10.23 -0.59
CA PRO A 389 -0.77 10.22 0.86
C PRO A 389 -1.63 11.22 1.61
N LEU A 390 -2.10 12.30 0.97
CA LEU A 390 -3.04 13.25 1.56
C LEU A 390 -4.41 12.60 1.82
N PHE A 391 -4.84 11.68 0.96
CA PHE A 391 -6.11 10.95 1.15
C PHE A 391 -5.99 9.80 2.17
N ARG A 392 -4.75 9.37 2.46
CA ARG A 392 -4.47 8.19 3.30
C ARG A 392 -5.22 8.17 4.65
N PRO A 393 -5.25 9.26 5.44
CA PRO A 393 -5.93 9.22 6.75
C PRO A 393 -7.44 8.95 6.64
N LEU A 394 -8.08 9.47 5.59
CA LEU A 394 -9.50 9.23 5.33
C LEU A 394 -9.75 7.77 4.91
N LEU A 395 -8.88 7.23 4.06
CA LEU A 395 -8.96 5.83 3.61
C LEU A 395 -8.78 4.84 4.77
N ASP A 396 -7.76 5.05 5.61
CA ASP A 396 -7.47 4.17 6.75
C ASP A 396 -8.67 4.17 7.71
N ARG A 397 -9.19 5.35 8.06
CA ARG A 397 -10.41 5.47 8.88
C ARG A 397 -11.62 4.78 8.25
N TYR A 398 -11.82 4.97 6.95
CA TYR A 398 -12.92 4.35 6.23
C TYR A 398 -12.88 2.83 6.41
N ARG A 399 -11.71 2.21 6.19
CA ARG A 399 -11.52 0.76 6.32
C ARG A 399 -11.63 0.24 7.75
N GLU A 400 -11.22 1.05 8.73
CA GLU A 400 -11.29 0.70 10.15
C GLU A 400 -12.72 0.72 10.71
N THR A 401 -13.58 1.60 10.18
CA THR A 401 -14.87 1.93 10.82
C THR A 401 -16.11 1.59 10.01
N VAL A 402 -15.96 1.26 8.72
CA VAL A 402 -17.09 0.86 7.88
C VAL A 402 -17.69 -0.46 8.37
N ASP A 403 -19.02 -0.56 8.38
CA ASP A 403 -19.73 -1.79 8.73
C ASP A 403 -19.58 -2.83 7.61
N THR A 404 -18.51 -3.62 7.68
CA THR A 404 -18.19 -4.67 6.70
C THR A 404 -19.26 -5.76 6.63
N ALA A 405 -20.07 -5.97 7.68
CA ALA A 405 -21.16 -6.94 7.67
C ALA A 405 -22.32 -6.52 6.74
N ARG A 406 -22.42 -5.22 6.40
CA ARG A 406 -23.42 -4.69 5.46
C ARG A 406 -22.96 -4.67 4.01
N MET A 407 -21.69 -4.97 3.74
CA MET A 407 -21.17 -5.03 2.37
C MET A 407 -21.80 -6.19 1.61
N LYS A 408 -22.59 -5.86 0.58
CA LYS A 408 -23.27 -6.85 -0.28
C LYS A 408 -22.59 -6.96 -1.64
N GLY A 409 -22.77 -8.10 -2.29
CA GLY A 409 -22.32 -8.38 -3.64
C GLY A 409 -21.41 -9.62 -3.74
N SER A 410 -21.02 -9.98 -4.96
CA SER A 410 -20.12 -11.11 -5.22
C SER A 410 -18.67 -10.87 -4.76
N ASN A 411 -18.31 -9.62 -4.45
CA ASN A 411 -17.03 -9.26 -3.86
C ASN A 411 -17.16 -8.05 -2.92
N PRO A 412 -17.42 -8.28 -1.63
CA PRO A 412 -17.51 -7.25 -0.60
C PRO A 412 -16.27 -6.35 -0.53
N ASP A 413 -15.07 -6.90 -0.80
CA ASP A 413 -13.81 -6.15 -0.69
C ASP A 413 -13.71 -4.96 -1.66
N ARG A 414 -14.54 -4.90 -2.71
CA ARG A 414 -14.60 -3.72 -3.60
C ARG A 414 -14.95 -2.44 -2.85
N TRP A 415 -15.77 -2.56 -1.80
CA TRP A 415 -16.21 -1.44 -0.99
C TRP A 415 -15.04 -0.80 -0.22
N LEU A 416 -13.92 -1.53 -0.07
CA LEU A 416 -12.70 -1.11 0.61
C LEU A 416 -11.62 -0.62 -0.36
N ALA A 417 -11.87 -0.61 -1.67
CA ALA A 417 -10.91 -0.10 -2.65
C ALA A 417 -10.67 1.41 -2.45
N PRO A 418 -9.44 1.89 -2.59
CA PRO A 418 -9.13 3.32 -2.46
C PRO A 418 -10.05 4.21 -3.30
N ALA A 419 -10.19 3.92 -4.61
CA ALA A 419 -11.04 4.68 -5.53
C ALA A 419 -12.51 4.75 -5.08
N GLU A 420 -13.04 3.66 -4.53
CA GLU A 420 -14.41 3.61 -4.03
C GLU A 420 -14.59 4.46 -2.77
N ALA A 421 -13.65 4.39 -1.82
CA ALA A 421 -13.67 5.22 -0.62
C ALA A 421 -13.49 6.71 -0.96
N PHE A 422 -12.66 7.00 -1.96
CA PHE A 422 -12.44 8.33 -2.52
C PHE A 422 -13.70 8.90 -3.15
N ALA A 423 -14.38 8.14 -4.01
CA ALA A 423 -15.63 8.56 -4.62
C ALA A 423 -16.70 8.93 -3.57
N ARG A 424 -16.86 8.11 -2.52
CA ARG A 424 -17.79 8.43 -1.41
C ARG A 424 -17.42 9.69 -0.65
N ALA A 425 -16.14 9.92 -0.37
CA ALA A 425 -15.69 11.14 0.28
C ALA A 425 -15.89 12.35 -0.65
N GLY A 426 -15.65 12.17 -1.95
CA GLY A 426 -15.86 13.19 -2.98
C GLY A 426 -17.32 13.58 -3.17
N GLU A 427 -18.26 12.64 -3.03
CA GLU A 427 -19.69 12.94 -3.03
C GLU A 427 -20.08 13.89 -1.88
N ILE A 428 -19.54 13.66 -0.68
CA ILE A 428 -19.72 14.57 0.47
C ILE A 428 -19.12 15.94 0.14
N TRP A 429 -17.91 15.98 -0.41
CA TRP A 429 -17.23 17.22 -0.77
C TRP A 429 -17.99 18.04 -1.82
N LEU A 430 -18.46 17.41 -2.89
CA LEU A 430 -19.31 18.03 -3.91
C LEU A 430 -20.61 18.57 -3.28
N ARG A 431 -21.23 17.79 -2.40
CA ARG A 431 -22.44 18.18 -1.68
C ARG A 431 -22.23 19.42 -0.81
N MET A 432 -21.13 19.47 -0.05
CA MET A 432 -20.76 20.61 0.78
C MET A 432 -20.63 21.89 -0.02
N ARG A 433 -19.99 21.81 -1.20
CA ARG A 433 -19.77 22.97 -2.06
C ARG A 433 -21.01 23.41 -2.82
N LEU A 434 -21.84 22.45 -3.27
CA LEU A 434 -23.08 22.76 -3.98
C LEU A 434 -24.10 23.45 -3.05
N GLY A 435 -24.20 23.00 -1.79
CA GLY A 435 -25.05 23.63 -0.77
C GLY A 435 -26.56 23.55 -1.00
N LYS A 436 -27.02 22.77 -1.99
CA LYS A 436 -28.43 22.55 -2.30
C LYS A 436 -28.72 21.12 -2.77
N ASP A 437 -29.98 20.72 -2.68
CA ASP A 437 -30.45 19.43 -3.20
C ASP A 437 -30.57 19.43 -4.73
N GLY A 438 -30.43 18.24 -5.30
CA GLY A 438 -30.61 17.95 -6.72
C GLY A 438 -30.74 16.44 -6.93
N SER A 439 -30.81 16.04 -8.18
CA SER A 439 -30.92 14.66 -8.63
C SER A 439 -29.56 14.03 -8.95
N LEU A 440 -28.53 14.84 -9.26
CA LEU A 440 -27.16 14.38 -9.57
C LEU A 440 -26.32 13.97 -8.34
N LEU A 441 -26.78 14.30 -7.13
CA LEU A 441 -26.16 13.93 -5.85
C LEU A 441 -27.26 13.51 -4.88
N ALA A 442 -26.92 12.68 -3.89
CA ALA A 442 -27.88 12.28 -2.87
C ALA A 442 -28.27 13.47 -1.97
N PRO A 443 -29.47 13.44 -1.34
CA PRO A 443 -29.81 14.40 -0.31
C PRO A 443 -28.82 14.30 0.86
N GLU A 444 -28.56 15.41 1.56
CA GLU A 444 -27.58 15.47 2.66
C GLU A 444 -27.85 14.42 3.74
N GLU A 445 -29.13 14.12 4.00
CA GLU A 445 -29.54 13.11 4.97
C GLU A 445 -29.04 11.71 4.61
N HIS A 446 -28.89 11.39 3.32
CA HIS A 446 -28.32 10.11 2.88
C HIS A 446 -26.89 9.93 3.39
N TYR A 447 -26.04 10.94 3.20
CA TYR A 447 -24.65 10.93 3.65
C TYR A 447 -24.51 10.89 5.18
N LYS A 448 -25.54 11.34 5.91
CA LYS A 448 -25.58 11.27 7.37
C LYS A 448 -26.05 9.92 7.91
N THR A 449 -26.92 9.21 7.20
CA THR A 449 -27.63 8.03 7.73
C THR A 449 -27.15 6.70 7.13
N ASP A 450 -26.71 6.69 5.88
CA ASP A 450 -26.30 5.46 5.22
C ASP A 450 -25.00 4.90 5.85
N TRP A 451 -24.91 3.57 5.88
CA TRP A 451 -23.82 2.84 6.55
C TRP A 451 -22.50 3.00 5.80
N ALA A 452 -22.55 3.18 4.47
CA ALA A 452 -21.36 3.33 3.64
C ALA A 452 -20.66 4.67 3.88
N TYR A 453 -21.38 5.68 4.41
CA TYR A 453 -20.83 7.00 4.75
C TYR A 453 -20.59 7.18 6.25
N ALA A 454 -20.98 6.20 7.06
CA ALA A 454 -20.78 6.23 8.51
C ALA A 454 -19.34 6.58 8.95
N PRO A 455 -18.27 6.11 8.26
CA PRO A 455 -16.90 6.48 8.60
C PRO A 455 -16.58 7.98 8.57
N TYR A 456 -17.32 8.74 7.76
CA TYR A 456 -17.10 10.15 7.47
C TYR A 456 -17.99 11.10 8.30
N ARG A 457 -18.85 10.57 9.17
CA ARG A 457 -19.73 11.39 10.01
C ARG A 457 -18.90 12.28 10.94
N GLY A 458 -19.25 13.58 10.95
CA GLY A 458 -18.56 14.60 11.76
C GLY A 458 -17.17 15.00 11.24
N ARG A 459 -16.83 14.64 10.00
CA ARG A 459 -15.50 14.90 9.39
C ARG A 459 -15.57 15.60 8.03
N TRP A 460 -16.68 16.27 7.76
CA TRP A 460 -16.90 16.96 6.50
C TRP A 460 -15.85 18.05 6.27
N ASP A 461 -15.45 18.79 7.31
CA ASP A 461 -14.38 19.79 7.23
C ASP A 461 -13.00 19.17 6.88
N GLU A 462 -12.70 17.98 7.41
CA GLU A 462 -11.47 17.25 7.10
C GLU A 462 -11.47 16.79 5.64
N ILE A 463 -12.60 16.28 5.14
CA ILE A 463 -12.81 15.94 3.73
C ILE A 463 -12.62 17.20 2.86
N GLY A 464 -13.25 18.32 3.24
CA GLY A 464 -13.06 19.64 2.64
C GLY A 464 -11.59 19.99 2.44
N ALA A 465 -10.84 20.02 3.54
CA ALA A 465 -9.43 20.39 3.54
C ALA A 465 -8.55 19.43 2.71
N VAL A 466 -8.85 18.13 2.70
CA VAL A 466 -8.09 17.15 1.90
C VAL A 466 -8.37 17.34 0.42
N PHE A 467 -9.64 17.38 0.01
CA PHE A 467 -10.03 17.50 -1.40
C PHE A 467 -9.61 18.84 -2.00
N ASP A 468 -9.74 19.93 -1.24
CA ASP A 468 -9.26 21.25 -1.66
C ASP A 468 -7.75 21.25 -1.93
N ARG A 469 -6.96 20.43 -1.22
CA ARG A 469 -5.51 20.30 -1.43
C ARG A 469 -5.14 19.32 -2.55
N LEU A 470 -5.96 18.30 -2.79
CA LEU A 470 -5.77 17.35 -3.90
C LEU A 470 -6.05 18.03 -5.25
N PHE A 471 -7.07 18.90 -5.29
CA PHE A 471 -7.51 19.62 -6.47
C PHE A 471 -6.93 21.06 -6.61
N ALA A 472 -5.94 21.43 -5.80
CA ALA A 472 -5.22 22.70 -5.88
C ALA A 472 -3.89 22.56 -6.61
#